data_AF-A0A327W306-F1
#
_entry.id   AF-A0A327W306-F1
#
_cell.length_a   1.000
_cell.length_b   1.000
_cell.length_c   1.000
_cell.angle_alpha   90.00
_cell.angle_beta   90.00
_cell.angle_gamma   90.00
#
_symmetry.space_group_name_H-M   'P 1'
#
loop_
_entity.id
_entity.type
_entity.pdbx_description
1 polymer ?
#
loop_
_entity_poly.entity_id
_entity_poly.type
_entity_poly.pdbx_seq_one_letter_code
_entity_poly.pdbx_strand_id
1 'polypeptide(L)'
;TDLLKLYREMDDRDEEPVIIYHSHTATEAHPSRTDISYANEPGAHYVLVSTADTDDAGPFQFRSFRIVDGVVTEEEVEVTA
;
A
#
# COMPACT_ATOMS: atom_id res chain seq x y z
N THR A 1 16.18 12.60 7.16
CA THR A 1 15.75 11.19 7.21
C THR A 1 15.85 10.62 5.81
N ASP A 2 16.00 9.31 5.68
CA ASP A 2 16.11 8.65 4.38
C ASP A 2 14.88 8.93 3.48
N LEU A 3 13.68 9.02 4.08
CA LEU A 3 12.45 9.37 3.37
C LEU A 3 12.52 10.75 2.71
N LEU A 4 12.95 11.79 3.43
CA LEU A 4 13.06 13.14 2.86
C LEU A 4 14.07 13.21 1.70
N LYS A 5 15.13 12.39 1.76
CA LYS A 5 16.12 12.31 0.69
C LYS A 5 15.52 11.63 -0.55
N LEU A 6 14.81 10.51 -0.36
CA LEU A 6 14.11 9.79 -1.45
C LEU A 6 13.14 10.71 -2.20
N TYR A 7 12.27 11.44 -1.49
CA TYR A 7 11.29 12.32 -2.13
C TYR A 7 11.94 13.45 -2.95
N ARG A 8 13.10 13.97 -2.51
CA ARG A 8 13.85 14.96 -3.29
C ARG A 8 14.43 14.37 -4.57
N GLU A 9 15.00 13.16 -4.48
CA GLU A 9 15.56 12.48 -5.65
C GLU A 9 14.49 12.06 -6.66
N MET A 10 13.25 11.82 -6.21
CA MET A 10 12.10 11.59 -7.10
C MET A 10 11.66 12.88 -7.79
N ASP A 11 11.50 13.97 -7.03
CA ASP A 11 11.15 15.30 -7.56
C ASP A 11 12.17 15.80 -8.59
N ASP A 12 13.47 15.64 -8.32
CA ASP A 12 14.56 15.98 -9.25
C ASP A 12 14.50 15.20 -10.58
N ARG A 13 13.77 14.08 -10.62
CA ARG A 13 13.57 13.21 -11.80
C ARG A 13 12.15 13.28 -12.37
N ASP A 14 11.32 14.21 -11.90
CA ASP A 14 9.89 14.29 -12.25
C ASP A 14 9.14 12.97 -11.98
N GLU A 15 9.51 12.24 -10.91
CA GLU A 15 8.91 10.97 -10.51
C GLU A 15 7.93 11.16 -9.34
N GLU A 16 6.87 10.35 -9.31
CA GLU A 16 5.90 10.30 -8.22
C GLU A 16 5.75 8.87 -7.66
N PRO A 17 5.36 8.70 -6.38
CA PRO A 17 5.14 7.39 -5.80
C PRO A 17 3.88 6.74 -6.39
N VAL A 18 4.08 5.70 -7.20
CA VAL A 18 2.96 4.94 -7.79
C VAL A 18 2.43 3.88 -6.82
N ILE A 19 3.30 3.27 -6.01
CA ILE A 19 2.95 2.21 -5.08
C ILE A 19 3.56 2.49 -3.71
N ILE A 20 2.74 2.41 -2.67
CA ILE A 20 3.17 2.33 -1.27
C ILE A 20 2.69 0.99 -0.75
N TYR A 21 3.59 0.18 -0.20
CA TYR A 21 3.22 -1.14 0.31
C TYR A 21 3.75 -1.40 1.71
N HIS A 22 2.99 -2.18 2.48
CA HIS A 22 3.41 -2.73 3.76
C HIS A 22 2.67 -4.03 4.06
N SER A 23 3.13 -4.73 5.09
CA SER A 23 2.55 -6.01 5.51
C SER A 23 1.79 -5.92 6.82
N HIS A 24 0.66 -6.60 6.91
CA HIS A 24 -0.04 -6.90 8.15
C HIS A 24 0.26 -8.34 8.58
N THR A 25 0.83 -8.51 9.77
CA THR A 25 1.20 -9.85 10.26
C THR A 25 0.10 -10.53 11.06
N ALA A 26 -0.91 -9.79 11.52
CA ALA A 26 -1.95 -10.29 12.41
C ALA A 26 -3.39 -9.95 11.97
N THR A 27 -3.54 -9.18 10.90
CA THR A 27 -4.84 -8.73 10.38
C THR A 27 -4.91 -8.93 8.87
N GLU A 28 -6.12 -8.98 8.33
CA GLU A 28 -6.35 -9.04 6.88
C GLU A 28 -5.67 -7.89 6.12
N ALA A 29 -5.49 -8.08 4.81
CA ALA A 29 -4.94 -7.08 3.90
C ALA A 29 -5.99 -6.00 3.59
N HIS A 30 -6.41 -5.28 4.63
CA HIS A 30 -7.32 -4.15 4.54
C HIS A 30 -6.73 -2.97 5.32
N PRO A 31 -6.79 -1.73 4.80
CA PRO A 31 -6.26 -0.56 5.49
C PRO A 31 -6.86 -0.40 6.89
N SER A 32 -6.00 -0.22 7.88
CA SER A 32 -6.38 0.17 9.24
C SER A 32 -6.66 1.67 9.32
N ARG A 33 -7.23 2.12 10.44
CA ARG A 33 -7.41 3.56 10.69
C ARG A 33 -6.10 4.34 10.62
N THR A 34 -5.00 3.72 11.06
CA THR A 34 -3.67 4.35 11.03
C THR A 34 -3.16 4.46 9.59
N ASP A 35 -3.34 3.42 8.77
CA ASP A 35 -2.96 3.45 7.34
C ASP A 35 -3.70 4.57 6.61
N ILE A 36 -5.01 4.68 6.82
CA ILE A 36 -5.85 5.73 6.23
C ILE A 36 -5.38 7.12 6.68
N SER A 37 -4.96 7.28 7.94
CA SER A 37 -4.48 8.58 8.46
C SER A 37 -3.12 9.00 7.88
N TYR A 38 -2.32 8.05 7.42
CA TYR A 38 -1.01 8.31 6.81
C TYR A 38 -1.03 8.31 5.28
N ALA A 39 -2.16 7.94 4.66
CA ALA A 39 -2.36 7.97 3.22
C ALA A 39 -2.47 9.41 2.68
N ASN A 40 -1.32 10.03 2.45
CA ASN A 40 -1.20 11.41 1.95
C ASN A 40 -0.85 11.50 0.45
N GLU A 41 -0.66 10.35 -0.21
CA GLU A 41 -0.43 10.26 -1.65
C GLU A 41 -1.73 9.83 -2.36
N PRO A 42 -2.55 10.76 -2.89
CA PRO A 42 -3.86 10.43 -3.49
C PRO A 42 -3.76 9.73 -4.86
N GLY A 43 -2.58 9.79 -5.49
CA GLY A 43 -2.25 9.10 -6.74
C GLY A 43 -1.66 7.71 -6.55
N ALA A 44 -1.27 7.34 -5.32
CA ALA A 44 -0.61 6.07 -5.06
C ALA A 44 -1.60 4.93 -4.84
N HIS A 45 -1.20 3.74 -5.27
CA HIS A 45 -1.82 2.48 -4.91
C HIS A 45 -1.25 1.98 -3.58
N TYR A 46 -2.10 1.86 -2.56
CA TYR A 46 -1.73 1.32 -1.25
C TYR A 46 -1.90 -0.19 -1.28
N VAL A 47 -0.78 -0.90 -1.44
CA VAL A 47 -0.76 -2.35 -1.55
C VAL A 47 -0.53 -2.96 -0.17
N LEU A 48 -1.47 -3.79 0.26
CA LEU A 48 -1.36 -4.51 1.52
C LEU A 48 -1.12 -5.99 1.26
N VAL A 49 -0.13 -6.52 1.97
CA VAL A 49 0.13 -7.96 2.04
C VAL A 49 -0.19 -8.46 3.43
N SER A 50 -1.05 -9.45 3.57
CA SER A 50 -1.32 -10.07 4.88
C SER A 50 -0.69 -11.45 4.99
N THR A 51 0.02 -11.66 6.09
CA THR A 51 0.57 -12.96 6.51
C THR A 51 -0.17 -13.51 7.73
N ALA A 52 -1.37 -13.01 8.04
CA ALA A 52 -2.14 -13.47 9.20
C ALA A 52 -2.61 -14.92 9.07
N ASP A 53 -2.87 -15.37 7.83
CA ASP A 53 -3.40 -16.71 7.52
C ASP A 53 -2.35 -17.68 6.95
N THR A 54 -1.08 -17.26 6.88
CA THR A 54 0.00 -18.03 6.22
C THR A 54 0.59 -19.16 7.07
N ASP A 55 0.24 -19.25 8.36
CA ASP A 55 0.91 -20.19 9.26
C ASP A 55 0.58 -21.67 9.01
N ASP A 56 -0.51 -22.00 8.30
CA ASP A 56 -0.81 -23.38 7.83
C ASP A 56 -2.06 -23.47 6.89
N ALA A 57 -2.72 -22.35 6.54
CA ALA A 57 -4.12 -22.37 6.09
C ALA A 57 -4.45 -21.77 4.70
N GLY A 58 -3.52 -21.10 4.01
CA GLY A 58 -3.84 -20.54 2.69
C GLY A 58 -2.78 -19.62 2.08
N PRO A 59 -3.01 -19.11 0.86
CA PRO A 59 -2.14 -18.10 0.26
C PRO A 59 -2.16 -16.79 1.07
N PHE A 60 -1.05 -16.05 1.05
CA PHE A 60 -1.03 -14.69 1.58
C PHE A 60 -2.09 -13.84 0.86
N GLN A 61 -2.69 -12.89 1.58
CA GLN A 61 -3.60 -11.94 0.95
C GLN A 61 -2.78 -10.83 0.31
N PHE A 62 -3.11 -10.49 -0.93
CA PHE A 62 -2.48 -9.39 -1.69
C PHE A 62 -3.60 -8.54 -2.29
N ARG A 63 -3.71 -7.29 -1.84
CA ARG A 63 -4.83 -6.40 -2.20
C ARG A 63 -4.30 -4.97 -2.43
N SER A 64 -4.90 -4.26 -3.37
CA SER A 64 -4.58 -2.86 -3.67
C SER A 64 -5.75 -1.95 -3.29
N PHE A 65 -5.45 -0.79 -2.76
CA PHE A 65 -6.45 0.21 -2.39
C PHE A 65 -6.04 1.60 -2.84
N ARG A 66 -7.02 2.36 -3.33
CA ARG A 66 -6.93 3.79 -3.49
C ARG A 66 -7.58 4.48 -2.29
N ILE A 67 -6.82 5.38 -1.66
CA ILE A 67 -7.27 6.10 -0.47
C ILE A 67 -7.23 7.60 -0.78
N VAL A 68 -8.41 8.23 -0.85
CA VAL A 68 -8.55 9.67 -1.13
C VAL A 68 -9.55 10.26 -0.15
N ASP A 69 -9.16 11.34 0.55
CA ASP A 69 -10.00 12.01 1.56
C ASP A 69 -10.58 11.05 2.62
N GLY A 70 -9.81 10.03 2.99
CA GLY A 70 -10.21 8.98 3.94
C GLY A 70 -11.18 7.93 3.38
N VAL A 71 -11.55 8.04 2.10
CA VAL A 71 -12.38 7.05 1.38
C VAL A 71 -11.47 5.96 0.83
N VAL A 72 -11.75 4.71 1.22
CA VAL A 72 -11.02 3.52 0.77
C VAL A 72 -11.79 2.86 -0.38
N THR A 73 -11.13 2.70 -1.52
CA THR A 73 -11.63 1.95 -2.68
C THR A 73 -10.66 0.82 -2.98
N GLU A 74 -11.13 -0.42 -2.99
CA GLU A 74 -10.31 -1.56 -3.42
C GLU A 74 -10.18 -1.57 -4.95
N GLU A 75 -8.99 -1.93 -5.43
CA GLU A 75 -8.66 -2.04 -6.84
C GLU A 75 -8.24 -3.47 -7.17
N GLU A 76 -8.73 -3.97 -8.31
CA GLU A 76 -8.33 -5.28 -8.82
C GLU A 76 -6.86 -5.29 -9.21
N VAL A 77 -6.17 -6.40 -8.93
CA VAL A 77 -4.78 -6.59 -9.34
C VAL A 77 -4.66 -7.83 -10.22
N GLU A 78 -4.13 -7.61 -11.42
CA GLU A 78 -3.81 -8.66 -12.38
C GLU A 78 -2.29 -8.76 -12.54
N VAL A 79 -1.74 -9.97 -12.37
CA VAL A 79 -0.32 -10.23 -12.64
C VAL A 79 -0.20 -10.69 -14.09
N THR A 80 0.46 -9.88 -14.91
CA THR A 80 0.71 -10.17 -16.33
C THR A 80 2.10 -10.78 -16.54
N ALA A 81 2.26 -11.54 -17.63
CA ALA A 81 3.48 -12.29 -17.98
C ALA A 81 4.22 -11.70 -19.17
#